data_AF-A0AAU7KEA4-F1
#
_entry.id   AF-A0AAU7KEA4-F1
#
_cell.length_a   1.000
_cell.length_b   1.000
_cell.length_c   1.000
_cell.angle_alpha   90.00
_cell.angle_beta   90.00
_cell.angle_gamma   90.00
#
_symmetry.space_group_name_H-M   'P 1'
#
loop_
_entity.id
_entity.type
_entity.pdbx_description
1 polymer ?
#
loop_
_entity_poly.entity_id
_entity_poly.type
_entity_poly.pdbx_seq_one_letter_code
_entity_poly.pdbx_strand_id
1 'polypeptide(L)'
;MLLRHGDTGYRVESLQRDLVRAGHGLAIDGWYGDETEAAVRAVQRQHDLVIDGLAGPKTREALHRGKPDPLALRQIDLVLAAEYLGVELAAIMAVNEVESRGRGFHPSGEPVILFERHIMRRRLIHHGIDPVPWQRRQPDVVNDKPGGYVGGIREHRRLDRAHAIHPASAWESASWGAFQIMGFHWQTLGYESAEAFVIAMQRGEAAQLDAFVRFIAADRGLHAALRRRDWRDFARRYNGPAFAKNDYDTKLAAAYRRHFRDLEIAA
;
A
#
# COMPACT_ATOMS: atom_id res chain seq x y z
N MET A 1 1.84 -11.36 -9.51
CA MET A 1 1.48 -12.61 -8.82
C MET A 1 2.39 -12.76 -7.61
N LEU A 2 1.86 -13.27 -6.51
CA LEU A 2 2.51 -13.45 -5.22
C LEU A 2 2.66 -14.96 -4.96
N LEU A 3 3.83 -15.41 -4.50
CA LEU A 3 4.07 -16.76 -4.01
C LEU A 3 4.40 -16.71 -2.52
N ARG A 4 3.96 -17.71 -1.75
CA ARG A 4 4.12 -17.79 -0.29
C ARG A 4 4.21 -19.24 0.19
N HIS A 5 4.52 -19.40 1.48
CA HIS A 5 4.55 -20.70 2.15
C HIS A 5 3.29 -21.53 1.88
N GLY A 6 3.50 -22.81 1.55
CA GLY A 6 2.46 -23.78 1.20
C GLY A 6 2.00 -23.74 -0.26
N ASP A 7 2.41 -22.75 -1.05
CA ASP A 7 2.16 -22.77 -2.50
C ASP A 7 2.97 -23.90 -3.16
N THR A 8 2.43 -24.47 -4.25
CA THR A 8 3.08 -25.55 -5.00
C THR A 8 3.01 -25.36 -6.52
N GLY A 9 3.88 -26.08 -7.24
CA GLY A 9 3.85 -26.25 -8.70
C GLY A 9 4.92 -25.45 -9.46
N TYR A 10 4.79 -25.43 -10.80
CA TYR A 10 5.82 -24.94 -11.73
C TYR A 10 6.31 -23.51 -11.45
N ARG A 11 5.46 -22.67 -10.84
CA ARG A 11 5.82 -21.28 -10.50
C ARG A 11 6.77 -21.23 -9.31
N VAL A 12 6.60 -22.13 -8.34
CA VAL A 12 7.54 -22.31 -7.23
C VAL A 12 8.85 -22.88 -7.74
N GLU A 13 8.82 -23.87 -8.63
CA GLU A 13 10.05 -24.37 -9.26
C GLU A 13 10.82 -23.26 -10.00
N SER A 14 10.10 -22.39 -10.70
CA SER A 14 10.72 -21.24 -11.36
C SER A 14 11.40 -20.30 -10.36
N LEU A 15 10.76 -20.03 -9.22
CA LEU A 15 11.34 -19.23 -8.15
C LEU A 15 12.57 -19.93 -7.55
N GLN A 16 12.47 -21.22 -7.24
CA GLN A 16 13.59 -22.03 -6.71
C GLN A 16 14.78 -22.03 -7.68
N ARG A 17 14.56 -22.17 -9.00
CA ARG A 17 15.63 -22.03 -10.00
C ARG A 17 16.30 -20.65 -9.95
N ASP A 18 15.52 -19.59 -9.77
CA ASP A 18 16.05 -18.22 -9.66
C ASP A 18 16.85 -18.05 -8.35
N LEU A 19 16.38 -18.62 -7.23
CA LEU A 19 17.08 -18.62 -5.94
C LEU A 19 18.39 -19.44 -5.99
N VAL A 20 18.38 -20.61 -6.62
CA VAL A 20 19.60 -21.42 -6.85
C VAL A 20 20.61 -20.65 -7.69
N ARG A 21 20.16 -19.95 -8.74
CA ARG A 21 21.03 -19.09 -9.56
C ARG A 21 21.61 -17.93 -8.76
N ALA A 22 20.88 -17.42 -7.77
CA ALA A 22 21.34 -16.39 -6.84
C ALA A 22 22.27 -16.93 -5.73
N GLY A 23 22.55 -18.25 -5.70
CA GLY A 23 23.51 -18.87 -4.78
C GLY A 23 22.88 -19.58 -3.57
N HIS A 24 21.56 -19.74 -3.52
CA HIS A 24 20.90 -20.48 -2.44
C HIS A 24 20.86 -21.98 -2.73
N GLY A 25 21.41 -22.81 -1.84
CA GLY A 25 21.34 -24.27 -1.94
C GLY A 25 19.95 -24.78 -1.59
N LEU A 26 19.12 -25.04 -2.59
CA LEU A 26 17.73 -25.51 -2.43
C LEU A 26 17.43 -26.67 -3.39
N ALA A 27 16.54 -27.56 -2.98
CA ALA A 27 15.88 -28.47 -3.91
C ALA A 27 14.90 -27.71 -4.82
N ILE A 28 14.80 -28.12 -6.08
CA ILE A 28 13.78 -27.62 -7.02
C ILE A 28 12.66 -28.67 -7.08
N ASP A 29 11.81 -28.66 -6.05
CA ASP A 29 10.72 -29.62 -5.85
C ASP A 29 9.33 -29.03 -6.13
N GLY A 30 9.26 -27.72 -6.41
CA GLY A 30 8.01 -27.01 -6.61
C GLY A 30 7.19 -26.83 -5.35
N TRP A 31 7.77 -27.00 -4.15
CA TRP A 31 7.13 -26.77 -2.86
C TRP A 31 7.69 -25.53 -2.15
N TYR A 32 6.83 -24.57 -1.83
CA TYR A 32 7.24 -23.38 -1.09
C TYR A 32 7.22 -23.69 0.40
N GLY A 33 8.24 -24.42 0.87
CA GLY A 33 8.43 -24.74 2.28
C GLY A 33 9.34 -23.78 3.01
N ASP A 34 9.74 -24.17 4.22
CA ASP A 34 10.59 -23.39 5.11
C ASP A 34 11.92 -23.00 4.45
N GLU A 35 12.55 -23.91 3.70
CA GLU A 35 13.81 -23.64 2.99
C GLU A 35 13.65 -22.59 1.88
N THR A 36 12.60 -22.72 1.06
CA THR A 36 12.28 -21.75 0.00
C THR A 36 11.97 -20.38 0.62
N GLU A 37 11.19 -20.34 1.70
CA GLU A 37 10.86 -19.10 2.40
C GLU A 37 12.11 -18.44 3.02
N ALA A 38 12.97 -19.23 3.66
CA ALA A 38 14.21 -18.74 4.25
C ALA A 38 15.13 -18.11 3.19
N ALA A 39 15.26 -18.74 2.01
CA ALA A 39 16.02 -18.20 0.90
C ALA A 39 15.39 -16.89 0.35
N VAL A 40 14.05 -16.83 0.25
CA VAL A 40 13.35 -15.60 -0.14
C VAL A 40 13.63 -14.46 0.85
N ARG A 41 13.60 -14.73 2.16
CA ARG A 41 13.93 -13.74 3.19
C ARG A 41 15.40 -13.31 3.13
N ALA A 42 16.30 -14.22 2.80
CA ALA A 42 17.72 -13.89 2.62
C ALA A 42 17.93 -12.91 1.46
N VAL A 43 17.26 -13.14 0.32
CA VAL A 43 17.25 -12.20 -0.82
C VAL A 43 16.67 -10.85 -0.40
N GLN A 44 15.53 -10.84 0.30
CA GLN A 44 14.91 -9.60 0.75
C GLN A 44 15.85 -8.79 1.65
N ARG A 45 16.55 -9.44 2.57
CA ARG A 45 17.59 -8.82 3.41
C ARG A 45 18.74 -8.27 2.57
N GLN A 46 19.28 -9.07 1.66
CA GLN A 46 20.43 -8.70 0.82
C GLN A 46 20.13 -7.46 -0.05
N HIS A 47 18.89 -7.30 -0.47
CA HIS A 47 18.45 -6.20 -1.32
C HIS A 47 17.67 -5.10 -0.58
N ASP A 48 17.73 -5.07 0.75
CA ASP A 48 17.12 -4.01 1.57
C ASP A 48 15.61 -3.83 1.30
N LEU A 49 14.90 -4.94 1.08
CA LEU A 49 13.45 -4.99 0.90
C LEU A 49 12.73 -5.22 2.23
N VAL A 50 11.39 -5.13 2.22
CA VAL A 50 10.57 -5.71 3.29
C VAL A 50 10.82 -7.22 3.38
N ILE A 51 11.12 -7.71 4.59
CA ILE A 51 11.48 -9.11 4.85
C ILE A 51 10.24 -9.89 5.28
N ASP A 52 9.26 -10.01 4.38
CA ASP A 52 7.97 -10.66 4.63
C ASP A 52 7.92 -12.14 4.24
N GLY A 53 8.97 -12.68 3.61
CA GLY A 53 9.01 -14.05 3.12
C GLY A 53 8.08 -14.32 1.92
N LEU A 54 7.49 -13.27 1.34
CA LEU A 54 6.61 -13.36 0.19
C LEU A 54 7.39 -13.08 -1.10
N ALA A 55 7.38 -14.03 -2.04
CA ALA A 55 8.00 -13.85 -3.34
C ALA A 55 7.06 -13.10 -4.30
N GLY A 56 6.91 -11.80 -4.03
CA GLY A 56 6.17 -10.86 -4.85
C GLY A 56 7.00 -10.28 -6.01
N PRO A 57 6.41 -9.36 -6.80
CA PRO A 57 7.08 -8.78 -7.94
C PRO A 57 8.39 -8.04 -7.60
N LYS A 58 8.49 -7.39 -6.42
CA LYS A 58 9.71 -6.71 -5.96
C LYS A 58 10.86 -7.69 -5.67
N THR A 59 10.55 -8.79 -4.98
CA THR A 59 11.53 -9.84 -4.69
C THR A 59 12.06 -10.48 -5.96
N ARG A 60 11.18 -10.74 -6.94
CA ARG A 60 11.58 -11.30 -8.24
C ARG A 60 12.42 -10.32 -9.06
N GLU A 61 12.07 -9.04 -9.02
CA GLU A 61 12.84 -7.99 -9.69
C GLU A 61 14.24 -7.84 -9.09
N ALA A 62 14.38 -7.91 -7.76
CA ALA A 62 15.67 -7.92 -7.08
C ALA A 62 16.52 -9.15 -7.47
N LEU A 63 15.91 -10.34 -7.52
CA LEU A 63 16.58 -11.57 -7.99
C LEU A 63 17.14 -11.44 -9.42
N HIS A 64 16.38 -10.79 -10.32
CA HIS A 64 16.77 -10.69 -11.72
C HIS A 64 17.74 -9.55 -12.01
N ARG A 65 17.61 -8.41 -11.33
CA ARG A 65 18.40 -7.20 -11.59
C ARG A 65 19.58 -6.99 -10.63
N GLY A 66 19.58 -7.68 -9.50
CA GLY A 66 20.59 -7.53 -8.45
C GLY A 66 20.53 -6.18 -7.70
N LYS A 67 19.54 -5.34 -7.98
CA LYS A 67 19.32 -4.04 -7.32
C LYS A 67 17.85 -3.86 -6.97
N PRO A 68 17.52 -3.30 -5.80
CA PRO A 68 16.15 -2.96 -5.46
C PRO A 68 15.63 -1.77 -6.26
N ASP A 69 14.32 -1.69 -6.40
CA ASP A 69 13.63 -0.50 -6.89
C ASP A 69 13.83 0.64 -5.86
N PRO A 70 14.38 1.81 -6.26
CA PRO A 70 14.61 2.91 -5.32
C PRO A 70 13.34 3.47 -4.69
N LEU A 71 12.17 3.25 -5.31
CA LEU A 71 10.87 3.66 -4.79
C LEU A 71 10.25 2.62 -3.84
N ALA A 72 10.84 1.42 -3.73
CA ALA A 72 10.28 0.35 -2.92
C ALA A 72 10.42 0.60 -1.42
N LEU A 73 9.38 0.20 -0.69
CA LEU A 73 9.38 0.14 0.75
C LEU A 73 10.41 -0.86 1.27
N ARG A 74 11.08 -0.50 2.37
CA ARG A 74 12.14 -1.27 3.00
C ARG A 74 11.76 -1.69 4.41
N GLN A 75 12.49 -2.64 4.97
CA GLN A 75 12.25 -3.08 6.34
C GLN A 75 12.41 -1.93 7.35
N ILE A 76 13.39 -1.05 7.15
CA ILE A 76 13.63 0.10 8.04
C ILE A 76 12.44 1.05 8.11
N ASP A 77 11.71 1.23 7.00
CA ASP A 77 10.52 2.08 6.97
C ASP A 77 9.41 1.54 7.88
N LEU A 78 9.26 0.21 7.93
CA LEU A 78 8.29 -0.46 8.82
C LEU A 78 8.71 -0.36 10.30
N VAL A 79 10.02 -0.40 10.58
CA VAL A 79 10.55 -0.19 11.93
C VAL A 79 10.24 1.23 12.42
N LEU A 80 10.57 2.24 11.61
CA LEU A 80 10.30 3.64 11.94
C LEU A 80 8.81 3.92 12.11
N ALA A 81 7.96 3.29 11.28
CA ALA A 81 6.50 3.36 11.43
C ALA A 81 6.01 2.74 12.75
N ALA A 82 6.58 1.61 13.15
CA ALA A 82 6.23 0.94 14.40
C ALA A 82 6.63 1.78 15.62
N GLU A 83 7.83 2.37 15.59
CA GLU A 83 8.31 3.31 16.61
C GLU A 83 7.41 4.55 16.71
N TYR A 84 7.08 5.18 15.57
CA TYR A 84 6.22 6.36 15.53
C TYR A 84 4.84 6.10 16.14
N LEU A 85 4.25 4.92 15.87
CA LEU A 85 2.95 4.53 16.41
C LEU A 85 3.04 3.91 17.81
N GLY A 86 4.23 3.60 18.31
CA GLY A 86 4.41 2.86 19.58
C GLY A 86 3.69 1.51 19.57
N VAL A 87 3.85 0.74 18.49
CA VAL A 87 3.29 -0.61 18.30
C VAL A 87 4.39 -1.60 17.96
N GLU A 88 4.10 -2.89 18.07
CA GLU A 88 5.04 -3.94 17.65
C GLU A 88 5.27 -3.91 16.13
N LEU A 89 6.51 -4.15 15.70
CA LEU A 89 6.86 -4.25 14.28
C LEU A 89 5.99 -5.27 13.53
N ALA A 90 5.71 -6.43 14.16
CA ALA A 90 4.83 -7.45 13.60
C ALA A 90 3.43 -6.91 13.23
N ALA A 91 2.91 -5.93 13.99
CA ALA A 91 1.62 -5.30 13.69
C ALA A 91 1.70 -4.43 12.44
N ILE A 92 2.77 -3.65 12.27
CA ILE A 92 2.98 -2.85 11.05
C ILE A 92 3.23 -3.74 9.84
N MET A 93 4.00 -4.82 9.98
CA MET A 93 4.21 -5.79 8.91
C MET A 93 2.89 -6.46 8.48
N ALA A 94 2.03 -6.84 9.43
CA ALA A 94 0.71 -7.41 9.15
C ALA A 94 -0.20 -6.42 8.41
N VAL A 95 -0.25 -5.18 8.87
CA VAL A 95 -1.03 -4.11 8.23
C VAL A 95 -0.48 -3.81 6.83
N ASN A 96 0.83 -3.71 6.66
CA ASN A 96 1.46 -3.52 5.35
C ASN A 96 1.10 -4.65 4.39
N GLU A 97 1.15 -5.91 4.82
CA GLU A 97 0.81 -7.03 3.96
C GLU A 97 -0.65 -7.04 3.52
N VAL A 98 -1.58 -6.70 4.41
CA VAL A 98 -3.02 -6.85 4.16
C VAL A 98 -3.65 -5.60 3.54
N GLU A 99 -3.22 -4.41 3.95
CA GLU A 99 -3.83 -3.14 3.56
C GLU A 99 -3.12 -2.45 2.40
N SER A 100 -1.88 -2.85 2.10
CA SER A 100 -1.17 -2.35 0.93
C SER A 100 -1.63 -3.06 -0.34
N ARG A 101 -1.66 -2.33 -1.45
CA ARG A 101 -1.74 -2.92 -2.80
C ARG A 101 -0.45 -3.61 -3.24
N GLY A 102 0.59 -3.61 -2.40
CA GLY A 102 1.89 -4.22 -2.66
C GLY A 102 2.80 -3.41 -3.58
N ARG A 103 2.26 -2.64 -4.55
CA ARG A 103 3.00 -1.63 -5.32
C ARG A 103 2.31 -0.27 -5.20
N GLY A 104 3.08 0.74 -4.84
CA GLY A 104 2.65 2.14 -4.77
C GLY A 104 2.71 2.90 -6.09
N PHE A 105 3.35 2.31 -7.11
CA PHE A 105 3.62 2.95 -8.40
C PHE A 105 3.28 2.03 -9.57
N HIS A 106 2.89 2.65 -10.68
CA HIS A 106 2.84 2.01 -11.99
C HIS A 106 4.26 1.78 -12.54
N PRO A 107 4.47 0.85 -13.49
CA PRO A 107 5.78 0.64 -14.11
C PRO A 107 6.37 1.88 -14.80
N SER A 108 5.53 2.84 -15.16
CA SER A 108 5.90 4.14 -15.75
C SER A 108 6.33 5.20 -14.71
N GLY A 109 6.24 4.88 -13.40
CA GLY A 109 6.74 5.73 -12.31
C GLY A 109 5.69 6.63 -11.65
N GLU A 110 4.46 6.69 -12.17
CA GLU A 110 3.38 7.44 -11.54
C GLU A 110 2.80 6.67 -10.34
N PRO A 111 2.44 7.36 -9.25
CA PRO A 111 1.82 6.70 -8.10
C PRO A 111 0.48 6.08 -8.50
N VAL A 112 0.14 4.95 -7.89
CA VAL A 112 -1.19 4.36 -8.04
C VAL A 112 -2.21 5.30 -7.44
N ILE A 113 -3.24 5.64 -8.22
CA ILE A 113 -4.35 6.46 -7.73
C ILE A 113 -5.71 5.84 -8.03
N LEU A 114 -6.72 6.29 -7.29
CA LEU A 114 -8.12 6.17 -7.69
C LEU A 114 -8.78 7.54 -7.56
N PHE A 115 -9.30 8.08 -8.65
CA PHE A 115 -9.93 9.40 -8.67
C PHE A 115 -11.44 9.31 -8.41
N GLU A 116 -11.92 10.12 -7.46
CA GLU A 116 -13.29 10.11 -6.98
C GLU A 116 -14.07 11.34 -7.44
N ARG A 117 -14.81 11.21 -8.56
CA ARG A 117 -15.61 12.31 -9.15
C ARG A 117 -16.60 12.97 -8.18
N HIS A 118 -17.08 12.21 -7.21
CA HIS A 118 -18.00 12.67 -6.17
C HIS A 118 -17.29 13.40 -5.03
N ILE A 119 -16.01 13.11 -4.80
CA ILE A 119 -15.15 13.92 -3.94
C ILE A 119 -14.78 15.21 -4.68
N MET A 120 -14.46 15.16 -5.97
CA MET A 120 -14.17 16.36 -6.78
C MET A 120 -15.30 17.38 -6.71
N ARG A 121 -16.54 16.93 -6.88
CA ARG A 121 -17.71 17.79 -6.69
C ARG A 121 -17.74 18.44 -5.30
N ARG A 122 -17.51 17.66 -4.23
CA ARG A 122 -17.49 18.16 -2.85
C ARG A 122 -16.36 19.15 -2.60
N ARG A 123 -15.16 18.89 -3.15
CA ARG A 123 -13.99 19.77 -2.99
C ARG A 123 -14.14 21.07 -3.78
N LEU A 124 -14.72 21.05 -4.98
CA LEU A 124 -15.09 22.28 -5.70
C LEU A 124 -15.99 23.18 -4.83
N ILE A 125 -17.05 22.61 -4.25
CA ILE A 125 -17.95 23.35 -3.35
C ILE A 125 -17.18 23.89 -2.13
N HIS A 126 -16.32 23.09 -1.52
CA HIS A 126 -15.50 23.50 -0.39
C HIS A 126 -14.60 24.71 -0.72
N HIS A 127 -14.09 24.78 -1.95
CA HIS A 127 -13.29 25.91 -2.44
C HIS A 127 -14.14 27.03 -3.07
N GLY A 128 -15.47 27.02 -2.87
CA GLY A 128 -16.36 28.08 -3.36
C GLY A 128 -16.63 28.06 -4.87
N ILE A 129 -16.33 26.95 -5.56
CA ILE A 129 -16.51 26.79 -7.00
C ILE A 129 -17.80 26.03 -7.27
N ASP A 130 -18.70 26.61 -8.08
CA ASP A 130 -19.93 25.93 -8.52
C ASP A 130 -19.60 24.70 -9.39
N PRO A 131 -19.95 23.48 -8.94
CA PRO A 131 -19.66 22.28 -9.71
C PRO A 131 -20.65 22.02 -10.86
N VAL A 132 -21.81 22.70 -10.91
CA VAL A 132 -22.90 22.36 -11.83
C VAL A 132 -22.48 22.48 -13.32
N PRO A 133 -21.79 23.54 -13.76
CA PRO A 133 -21.31 23.62 -15.15
C PRO A 133 -20.35 22.49 -15.51
N TRP A 134 -19.46 22.13 -14.58
CA TRP A 134 -18.46 21.08 -14.77
C TRP A 134 -19.09 19.69 -14.79
N GLN A 135 -20.07 19.43 -13.93
CA GLN A 135 -20.82 18.18 -13.92
C GLN A 135 -21.58 17.95 -15.24
N ARG A 136 -22.12 19.02 -15.85
CA ARG A 136 -22.77 18.92 -17.17
C ARG A 136 -21.78 18.64 -18.30
N ARG A 137 -20.62 19.31 -18.30
CA ARG A 137 -19.60 19.19 -19.35
C ARG A 137 -18.75 17.91 -19.23
N GLN A 138 -18.48 17.48 -18.01
CA GLN A 138 -17.53 16.40 -17.69
C GLN A 138 -18.06 15.51 -16.55
N PRO A 139 -19.19 14.79 -16.75
CA PRO A 139 -19.85 13.99 -15.69
C PRO A 139 -19.03 12.79 -15.19
N ASP A 140 -17.97 12.42 -15.91
CA ASP A 140 -16.99 11.42 -15.50
C ASP A 140 -15.92 11.99 -14.54
N VAL A 141 -15.75 13.31 -14.49
CA VAL A 141 -14.80 14.02 -13.62
C VAL A 141 -15.51 14.67 -12.42
N VAL A 142 -16.71 15.21 -12.62
CA VAL A 142 -17.51 15.85 -11.55
C VAL A 142 -18.90 15.23 -11.57
N ASN A 143 -19.31 14.63 -10.45
CA ASN A 143 -20.65 14.04 -10.33
C ASN A 143 -21.08 14.01 -8.87
N ASP A 144 -22.37 13.90 -8.57
CA ASP A 144 -22.86 13.68 -7.21
C ASP A 144 -22.76 12.21 -6.80
N LYS A 145 -22.72 11.29 -7.77
CA LYS A 145 -22.61 9.84 -7.53
C LYS A 145 -21.17 9.33 -7.68
N PRO A 146 -20.73 8.36 -6.86
CA PRO A 146 -19.43 7.70 -7.05
C PRO A 146 -19.35 6.95 -8.38
N GLY A 147 -18.15 6.53 -8.78
CA GLY A 147 -17.92 5.76 -10.01
C GLY A 147 -17.22 6.53 -11.14
N GLY A 148 -17.40 6.02 -12.37
CA GLY A 148 -16.68 6.50 -13.55
C GLY A 148 -15.22 6.03 -13.61
N TYR A 149 -14.87 5.01 -12.82
CA TYR A 149 -13.52 4.46 -12.76
C TYR A 149 -13.13 3.82 -14.09
N VAL A 150 -11.95 4.19 -14.59
CA VAL A 150 -11.30 3.60 -15.76
C VAL A 150 -10.17 2.65 -15.37
N GLY A 151 -9.67 2.79 -14.14
CA GLY A 151 -8.72 1.89 -13.50
C GLY A 151 -7.28 2.00 -14.00
N GLY A 152 -6.36 1.65 -13.11
CA GLY A 152 -4.92 1.67 -13.37
C GLY A 152 -4.41 3.06 -13.75
N ILE A 153 -3.38 3.11 -14.60
CA ILE A 153 -2.72 4.37 -14.99
C ILE A 153 -3.67 5.38 -15.65
N ARG A 154 -4.79 4.91 -16.23
CA ARG A 154 -5.76 5.80 -16.89
C ARG A 154 -6.51 6.71 -15.92
N GLU A 155 -6.50 6.43 -14.61
CA GLU A 155 -7.06 7.34 -13.62
C GLU A 155 -6.33 8.70 -13.62
N HIS A 156 -5.04 8.74 -13.97
CA HIS A 156 -4.29 10.00 -14.10
C HIS A 156 -4.89 10.93 -15.16
N ARG A 157 -5.43 10.39 -16.26
CA ARG A 157 -6.11 11.23 -17.27
C ARG A 157 -7.36 11.92 -16.72
N ARG A 158 -8.08 11.27 -15.80
CA ARG A 158 -9.23 11.88 -15.10
C ARG A 158 -8.75 12.94 -14.13
N LEU A 159 -7.68 12.66 -13.40
CA LEU A 159 -7.05 13.62 -12.50
C LEU A 159 -6.54 14.86 -13.25
N ASP A 160 -5.89 14.71 -14.40
CA ASP A 160 -5.39 15.83 -15.22
C ASP A 160 -6.54 16.74 -15.67
N ARG A 161 -7.66 16.14 -16.11
CA ARG A 161 -8.87 16.89 -16.47
C ARG A 161 -9.50 17.58 -15.26
N ALA A 162 -9.46 16.97 -14.08
CA ALA A 162 -9.91 17.61 -12.84
C ALA A 162 -8.97 18.77 -12.45
N HIS A 163 -7.67 18.59 -12.61
CA HIS A 163 -6.63 19.57 -12.29
C HIS A 163 -6.76 20.82 -13.16
N ALA A 164 -7.12 20.65 -14.43
CA ALA A 164 -7.47 21.75 -15.34
C ALA A 164 -8.72 22.56 -14.91
N ILE A 165 -9.58 22.00 -14.04
CA ILE A 165 -10.72 22.72 -13.45
C ILE A 165 -10.26 23.47 -12.20
N HIS A 166 -9.67 22.75 -11.24
CA HIS A 166 -9.14 23.33 -10.01
C HIS A 166 -8.08 22.43 -9.38
N PRO A 167 -6.81 22.86 -9.29
CA PRO A 167 -5.70 22.06 -8.80
C PRO A 167 -5.88 21.42 -7.43
N ALA A 168 -6.19 22.22 -6.40
CA ALA A 168 -6.33 21.73 -5.04
C ALA A 168 -7.47 20.70 -4.92
N SER A 169 -8.63 21.02 -5.52
CA SER A 169 -9.75 20.08 -5.53
C SER A 169 -9.38 18.75 -6.19
N ALA A 170 -8.65 18.78 -7.31
CA ALA A 170 -8.27 17.57 -8.03
C ALA A 170 -7.41 16.64 -7.17
N TRP A 171 -6.34 17.16 -6.58
CA TRP A 171 -5.44 16.39 -5.72
C TRP A 171 -6.13 15.84 -4.47
N GLU A 172 -7.00 16.63 -3.87
CA GLU A 172 -7.81 16.23 -2.72
C GLU A 172 -8.81 15.12 -3.04
N SER A 173 -9.12 14.93 -4.33
CA SER A 173 -10.16 14.02 -4.83
C SER A 173 -9.65 12.67 -5.29
N ALA A 174 -8.35 12.41 -5.17
CA ALA A 174 -7.78 11.10 -5.43
C ALA A 174 -7.28 10.47 -4.14
N SER A 175 -7.35 9.14 -4.09
CA SER A 175 -6.55 8.35 -3.15
C SER A 175 -5.21 8.01 -3.79
N TRP A 176 -4.15 7.96 -2.98
CA TRP A 176 -2.78 7.92 -3.47
C TRP A 176 -1.96 6.77 -2.88
N GLY A 177 -1.11 6.20 -3.73
CA GLY A 177 -0.06 5.26 -3.34
C GLY A 177 -0.58 3.90 -2.87
N ALA A 178 0.34 3.16 -2.25
CA ALA A 178 0.17 1.78 -1.84
C ALA A 178 -1.01 1.58 -0.86
N PHE A 179 -1.26 2.57 0.00
CA PHE A 179 -2.27 2.55 1.06
C PHE A 179 -3.54 3.33 0.72
N GLN A 180 -3.60 3.99 -0.44
CA GLN A 180 -4.79 4.71 -0.92
C GLN A 180 -5.32 5.77 0.04
N ILE A 181 -4.43 6.56 0.66
CA ILE A 181 -4.82 7.70 1.49
C ILE A 181 -5.42 8.80 0.61
N MET A 182 -6.60 9.28 0.98
CA MET A 182 -7.29 10.35 0.26
C MET A 182 -6.58 11.69 0.43
N GLY A 183 -6.39 12.41 -0.68
CA GLY A 183 -5.66 13.68 -0.69
C GLY A 183 -6.28 14.76 0.18
N PHE A 184 -7.59 14.77 0.39
CA PHE A 184 -8.25 15.74 1.27
C PHE A 184 -7.81 15.64 2.74
N HIS A 185 -7.09 14.58 3.14
CA HIS A 185 -6.52 14.46 4.48
C HIS A 185 -5.23 15.26 4.68
N TRP A 186 -4.65 15.87 3.63
CA TRP A 186 -3.34 16.53 3.69
C TRP A 186 -3.15 17.41 4.94
N GLN A 187 -4.16 18.20 5.30
CA GLN A 187 -4.10 19.11 6.44
C GLN A 187 -4.11 18.35 7.77
N THR A 188 -4.99 17.36 7.92
CA THR A 188 -5.05 16.49 9.11
C THR A 188 -3.74 15.72 9.31
N LEU A 189 -3.06 15.38 8.23
CA LEU A 189 -1.78 14.67 8.23
C LEU A 189 -0.55 15.61 8.34
N GLY A 190 -0.78 16.91 8.52
CA GLY A 190 0.26 17.91 8.76
C GLY A 190 1.11 18.25 7.53
N TYR A 191 0.61 18.03 6.31
CA TYR A 191 1.23 18.58 5.11
C TYR A 191 0.84 20.06 4.96
N GLU A 192 1.70 20.85 4.31
CA GLU A 192 1.47 22.28 4.08
C GLU A 192 0.31 22.55 3.11
N SER A 193 0.13 21.67 2.14
CA SER A 193 -0.90 21.77 1.10
C SER A 193 -1.22 20.40 0.50
N ALA A 194 -2.30 20.33 -0.28
CA ALA A 194 -2.61 19.15 -1.09
C ALA A 194 -1.48 18.83 -2.09
N GLU A 195 -0.80 19.86 -2.61
CA GLU A 195 0.36 19.70 -3.48
C GLU A 195 1.53 19.04 -2.76
N ALA A 196 1.88 19.53 -1.57
CA ALA A 196 2.96 18.97 -0.76
C ALA A 196 2.70 17.50 -0.41
N PHE A 197 1.43 17.15 -0.13
CA PHE A 197 1.01 15.76 0.04
C PHE A 197 1.25 14.94 -1.24
N VAL A 198 0.80 15.41 -2.41
CA VAL A 198 0.99 14.69 -3.68
C VAL A 198 2.45 14.53 -4.04
N ILE A 199 3.26 15.57 -3.86
CA ILE A 199 4.72 15.51 -4.05
C ILE A 199 5.31 14.43 -3.13
N ALA A 200 4.88 14.32 -1.88
CA ALA A 200 5.32 13.26 -1.00
C ALA A 200 4.94 11.87 -1.53
N MET A 201 3.70 11.69 -2.03
CA MET A 201 3.24 10.41 -2.59
C MET A 201 4.03 9.97 -3.84
N GLN A 202 4.63 10.91 -4.55
CA GLN A 202 5.49 10.66 -5.72
C GLN A 202 6.93 10.27 -5.36
N ARG A 203 7.40 10.55 -4.13
CA ARG A 203 8.81 10.34 -3.73
C ARG A 203 9.20 8.87 -3.56
N GLY A 204 8.26 8.02 -3.16
CA GLY A 204 8.52 6.60 -2.89
C GLY A 204 7.49 6.01 -1.93
N GLU A 205 7.48 4.68 -1.82
CA GLU A 205 6.53 3.97 -0.97
C GLU A 205 6.76 4.25 0.52
N ALA A 206 7.99 4.60 0.94
CA ALA A 206 8.27 5.06 2.29
C ALA A 206 7.45 6.31 2.66
N ALA A 207 7.35 7.28 1.75
CA ALA A 207 6.51 8.46 1.96
C ALA A 207 5.01 8.13 1.92
N GLN A 208 4.61 7.14 1.13
CA GLN A 208 3.22 6.64 1.12
C GLN A 208 2.87 5.91 2.43
N LEU A 209 3.81 5.17 3.02
CA LEU A 209 3.67 4.59 4.35
C LEU A 209 3.59 5.68 5.42
N ASP A 210 4.42 6.71 5.36
CA ASP A 210 4.37 7.85 6.29
C ASP A 210 2.97 8.50 6.32
N ALA A 211 2.35 8.78 5.15
CA ALA A 211 0.99 9.29 5.11
C ALA A 211 -0.03 8.34 5.77
N PHE A 212 0.10 7.03 5.54
CA PHE A 212 -0.76 6.02 6.16
C PHE A 212 -0.59 5.94 7.68
N VAL A 213 0.65 6.03 8.15
CA VAL A 213 0.99 6.02 9.58
C VAL A 213 0.45 7.27 10.28
N ARG A 214 0.61 8.46 9.67
CA ARG A 214 -0.01 9.70 10.18
C ARG A 214 -1.53 9.62 10.19
N PHE A 215 -2.13 8.94 9.21
CA PHE A 215 -3.57 8.72 9.16
C PHE A 215 -4.05 7.86 10.33
N ILE A 216 -3.33 6.77 10.65
CA ILE A 216 -3.60 5.98 11.86
C ILE A 216 -3.47 6.85 13.11
N ALA A 217 -2.38 7.61 13.25
CA ALA A 217 -2.12 8.43 14.43
C ALA A 217 -3.17 9.54 14.64
N ALA A 218 -3.70 10.11 13.55
CA ALA A 218 -4.75 11.14 13.61
C ALA A 218 -6.10 10.60 14.11
N ASP A 219 -6.40 9.32 13.91
CA ASP A 219 -7.59 8.67 14.45
C ASP A 219 -7.25 7.89 15.73
N ARG A 220 -7.54 8.51 16.89
CA ARG A 220 -7.30 7.89 18.21
C ARG A 220 -7.93 6.52 18.37
N GLY A 221 -9.08 6.27 17.76
CA GLY A 221 -9.77 4.99 17.85
C GLY A 221 -9.10 3.92 17.00
N LEU A 222 -8.71 4.27 15.77
CA LEU A 222 -7.96 3.39 14.87
C LEU A 222 -6.58 3.04 15.46
N HIS A 223 -5.86 4.05 15.97
CA HIS A 223 -4.58 3.84 16.65
C HIS A 223 -4.71 2.95 17.88
N ALA A 224 -5.72 3.20 18.73
CA ALA A 224 -5.94 2.39 19.92
C ALA A 224 -6.32 0.94 19.59
N ALA A 225 -7.08 0.71 18.51
CA ALA A 225 -7.40 -0.63 18.03
C ALA A 225 -6.12 -1.37 17.59
N LEU A 226 -5.24 -0.71 16.82
CA LEU A 226 -3.96 -1.29 16.40
C LEU A 226 -3.06 -1.62 17.60
N ARG A 227 -2.92 -0.69 18.57
CA ARG A 227 -2.13 -0.90 19.80
C ARG A 227 -2.60 -2.09 20.62
N ARG A 228 -3.92 -2.32 20.68
CA ARG A 228 -4.51 -3.48 21.38
C ARG A 228 -4.54 -4.75 20.54
N ARG A 229 -4.11 -4.70 19.27
CA ARG A 229 -4.22 -5.80 18.29
C ARG A 229 -5.68 -6.24 18.10
N ASP A 230 -6.61 -5.30 18.22
CA ASP A 230 -8.04 -5.52 17.95
C ASP A 230 -8.27 -5.43 16.43
N TRP A 231 -7.92 -6.52 15.73
CA TRP A 231 -7.97 -6.59 14.27
C TRP A 231 -9.37 -6.38 13.69
N ARG A 232 -10.41 -6.74 14.46
CA ARG A 232 -11.80 -6.53 14.07
C ARG A 232 -12.17 -5.05 14.14
N ASP A 233 -11.87 -4.37 15.24
CA ASP A 233 -12.15 -2.93 15.36
C ASP A 233 -11.26 -2.11 14.39
N PHE A 234 -10.00 -2.49 14.23
CA PHE A 234 -9.09 -1.88 13.27
C PHE A 234 -9.63 -2.00 11.84
N ALA A 235 -9.93 -3.21 11.38
CA ALA A 235 -10.44 -3.45 10.03
C ALA A 235 -11.77 -2.75 9.79
N ARG A 236 -12.68 -2.73 10.77
CA ARG A 236 -13.97 -2.02 10.67
C ARG A 236 -13.79 -0.51 10.51
N ARG A 237 -12.84 0.09 11.23
CA ARG A 237 -12.56 1.54 11.15
C ARG A 237 -11.88 1.91 9.83
N TYR A 238 -10.93 1.09 9.38
CA TYR A 238 -10.15 1.37 8.19
C TYR A 238 -10.88 1.01 6.89
N ASN A 239 -11.39 -0.22 6.79
CA ASN A 239 -12.06 -0.74 5.58
C ASN A 239 -13.58 -0.48 5.56
N GLY A 240 -14.14 0.06 6.64
CA GLY A 240 -15.55 0.36 6.78
C GLY A 240 -16.43 -0.84 7.17
N PRO A 241 -17.76 -0.67 7.20
CA PRO A 241 -18.69 -1.66 7.76
C PRO A 241 -18.71 -3.00 7.00
N ALA A 242 -18.26 -3.02 5.75
CA ALA A 242 -18.20 -4.22 4.91
C ALA A 242 -16.89 -5.02 5.06
N PHE A 243 -15.99 -4.66 6.00
CA PHE A 243 -14.68 -5.30 6.15
C PHE A 243 -14.75 -6.84 6.29
N ALA A 244 -15.76 -7.34 7.00
CA ALA A 244 -15.94 -8.77 7.24
C ALA A 244 -16.21 -9.58 5.97
N LYS A 245 -16.77 -8.96 4.92
CA LYS A 245 -17.00 -9.64 3.63
C LYS A 245 -15.69 -10.04 2.94
N ASN A 246 -14.59 -9.36 3.26
CA ASN A 246 -13.28 -9.59 2.66
C ASN A 246 -12.28 -10.21 3.67
N ASP A 247 -12.75 -10.67 4.83
CA ASP A 247 -11.97 -11.32 5.89
C ASP A 247 -10.76 -10.49 6.37
N TYR A 248 -10.84 -9.16 6.34
CA TYR A 248 -9.72 -8.29 6.70
C TYR A 248 -9.19 -8.55 8.11
N ASP A 249 -10.09 -8.73 9.08
CA ASP A 249 -9.75 -9.01 10.47
C ASP A 249 -8.97 -10.33 10.62
N THR A 250 -9.44 -11.39 9.97
CA THR A 250 -8.82 -12.71 10.00
C THR A 250 -7.46 -12.71 9.30
N LYS A 251 -7.35 -12.02 8.16
CA LYS A 251 -6.09 -11.84 7.42
C LYS A 251 -5.06 -11.09 8.24
N LEU A 252 -5.44 -9.97 8.86
CA LEU A 252 -4.56 -9.19 9.74
C LEU A 252 -4.08 -10.03 10.93
N ALA A 253 -4.99 -10.75 11.59
CA ALA A 253 -4.64 -11.59 12.72
C ALA A 253 -3.68 -12.73 12.33
N ALA A 254 -3.90 -13.36 11.16
CA ALA A 254 -3.03 -14.41 10.65
C ALA A 254 -1.65 -13.88 10.24
N ALA A 255 -1.60 -12.74 9.54
CA ALA A 255 -0.34 -12.10 9.15
C ALA A 255 0.46 -11.68 10.38
N TYR A 256 -0.19 -11.09 11.39
CA TYR A 256 0.46 -10.71 12.65
C TYR A 256 1.10 -11.90 13.34
N ARG A 257 0.36 -13.02 13.52
CA ARG A 257 0.91 -14.22 14.18
C ARG A 257 2.14 -14.76 13.46
N ARG A 258 2.13 -14.74 12.12
CA ARG A 258 3.28 -15.18 11.31
C ARG A 258 4.47 -14.24 11.52
N HIS A 259 4.30 -12.94 11.29
CA HIS A 259 5.39 -11.96 11.45
C HIS A 259 5.93 -11.91 12.88
N PHE A 260 5.08 -12.06 13.89
CA PHE A 260 5.50 -12.11 15.29
C PHE A 260 6.43 -13.31 15.55
N ARG A 261 6.01 -14.52 15.14
CA ARG A 261 6.84 -15.72 15.27
C ARG A 261 8.16 -15.59 14.50
N ASP A 262 8.12 -15.04 13.29
CA ASP A 262 9.31 -14.90 12.45
C ASP A 262 10.34 -13.94 13.04
N LEU A 263 9.87 -12.84 13.66
CA LEU A 263 10.73 -11.89 14.36
C LEU A 263 11.31 -12.49 15.64
N GLU A 264 10.55 -13.31 16.38
CA GLU A 264 11.07 -14.02 17.56
C GLU A 264 12.18 -15.02 17.20
N ILE A 265 12.06 -15.74 16.07
CA ILE A 265 13.09 -16.68 15.61
C ILE A 265 14.37 -15.95 15.16
N ALA A 266 14.24 -14.71 14.69
CA ALA A 266 15.35 -13.93 14.16
C ALA A 266 16.11 -13.10 15.22
N ALA A 267 15.57 -12.97 16.43
CA ALA A 267 16.15 -12.22 17.56
C ALA A 267 17.11 -13.09 18.39
#